data_AF-A0A956C9U5-F1
#
_entry.id   AF-A0A956C9U5-F1
#
_cell.length_a   1.000
_cell.length_b   1.000
_cell.length_c   1.000
_cell.angle_alpha   90.00
_cell.angle_beta   90.00
_cell.angle_gamma   90.00
#
_symmetry.space_group_name_H-M   'P 1'
#
loop_
_entity.id
_entity.type
_entity.pdbx_description
1 polymer ?
#
loop_
_entity_poly.entity_id
_entity_poly.type
_entity_poly.pdbx_seq_one_letter_code
_entity_poly.pdbx_strand_id
1 'polypeptide(L)'
;MKPGKLIPLRRVEGAPAEMSDEALLAAGSVGDPAALGALFDRHHKSVYRYLSRLTRMRSHELDDLVQITFQQVIQSAGSYRRGGTVRTWILGIATNVSRHHVRSEVRRRAAMRAVVDSPVRSPATPLEELDRRRSLERLADALVALPVEQREAFLLCDVEQSRGVEAAQALGVPEGTLYRRLHEARKALRRAIGGDDG
;
A
#
# COMPACT_ATOMS: atom_id res chain seq x y z
N MET A 1 -50.10 -11.74 -9.44
CA MET A 1 -48.67 -11.65 -9.06
C MET A 1 -47.84 -11.49 -10.32
N LYS A 2 -46.95 -10.49 -10.41
CA LYS A 2 -45.98 -10.39 -11.53
C LYS A 2 -44.70 -11.15 -11.13
N PRO A 3 -44.16 -12.05 -11.96
CA PRO A 3 -42.90 -12.71 -11.65
C PRO A 3 -41.77 -11.67 -11.66
N GLY A 4 -40.89 -11.72 -10.65
CA GLY A 4 -39.73 -10.84 -10.57
C GLY A 4 -38.78 -11.12 -11.73
N LYS A 5 -38.34 -10.08 -12.43
CA LYS A 5 -37.29 -10.21 -13.44
C LYS A 5 -35.99 -10.60 -12.76
N LEU A 6 -35.59 -11.86 -12.91
CA LEU A 6 -34.21 -12.28 -12.66
C LEU A 6 -33.30 -11.47 -13.58
N ILE A 7 -32.49 -10.59 -12.99
CA ILE A 7 -31.42 -9.93 -13.72
C ILE A 7 -30.34 -11.00 -13.95
N PRO A 8 -30.00 -11.36 -15.20
CA PRO A 8 -28.89 -12.26 -15.43
C PRO A 8 -27.61 -11.56 -14.98
N LEU A 9 -26.88 -12.17 -14.06
CA LEU A 9 -25.47 -11.83 -13.81
C LEU A 9 -24.69 -12.22 -15.08
N ARG A 10 -24.65 -11.32 -16.05
CA ARG A 10 -23.91 -11.50 -17.29
C ARG A 10 -22.43 -11.52 -16.94
N ARG A 11 -21.88 -12.73 -16.78
CA ARG A 11 -20.44 -12.98 -16.79
C ARG A 11 -19.84 -12.19 -17.96
N VAL A 12 -18.86 -11.34 -17.67
CA VAL A 12 -18.13 -10.61 -18.71
C VAL A 12 -17.42 -11.65 -19.58
N GLU A 13 -17.54 -11.53 -20.90
CA GLU A 13 -16.96 -12.49 -21.85
C GLU A 13 -15.43 -12.31 -21.88
N GLY A 14 -14.70 -13.37 -21.51
CA GLY A 14 -13.25 -13.39 -21.37
C GLY A 14 -12.82 -14.16 -20.12
N ALA A 15 -11.58 -14.67 -20.09
CA ALA A 15 -11.01 -15.19 -18.85
C ALA A 15 -10.65 -14.01 -17.92
N PRO A 16 -11.04 -14.01 -16.62
CA PRO A 16 -10.72 -12.90 -15.71
C PRO A 16 -9.22 -12.55 -15.65
N ALA A 17 -8.34 -13.53 -15.86
CA ALA A 17 -6.89 -13.33 -15.93
C ALA A 17 -6.44 -12.37 -17.06
N GLU A 18 -7.20 -12.26 -18.14
CA GLU A 18 -6.89 -11.46 -19.34
C GLU A 18 -7.54 -10.06 -19.32
N MET A 19 -8.51 -9.84 -18.43
CA MET A 19 -9.21 -8.56 -18.31
C MET A 19 -8.30 -7.46 -17.75
N SER A 20 -8.48 -6.21 -18.20
CA SER A 20 -7.79 -5.05 -17.60
C SER A 20 -8.22 -4.84 -16.14
N ASP A 21 -7.39 -4.17 -15.35
CA ASP A 21 -7.71 -3.89 -13.95
C ASP A 21 -9.01 -3.08 -13.80
N GLU A 22 -9.30 -2.15 -14.72
CA GLU A 22 -10.54 -1.37 -14.72
C GLU A 22 -11.76 -2.24 -15.01
N ALA A 23 -11.63 -3.22 -15.92
CA ALA A 23 -12.70 -4.15 -16.25
C ALA A 23 -12.97 -5.12 -15.08
N LEU A 24 -11.91 -5.60 -14.41
CA LEU A 24 -12.00 -6.41 -13.19
C LEU A 24 -12.65 -5.62 -12.05
N LEU A 25 -12.27 -4.36 -11.84
CA LEU A 25 -12.83 -3.51 -10.80
C LEU A 25 -14.30 -3.16 -11.08
N ALA A 26 -14.67 -2.92 -12.34
CA ALA A 26 -16.05 -2.68 -12.74
C ALA A 26 -16.94 -3.92 -12.55
N ALA A 27 -16.49 -5.10 -12.98
CA ALA A 27 -17.19 -6.37 -12.75
C ALA A 27 -17.29 -6.70 -11.25
N GLY A 28 -16.23 -6.46 -10.49
CA GLY A 28 -16.23 -6.60 -9.03
C GLY A 28 -17.21 -5.66 -8.33
N SER A 29 -17.42 -4.44 -8.85
CA SER A 29 -18.38 -3.48 -8.28
C SER A 29 -19.85 -3.92 -8.39
N VAL A 30 -20.17 -4.83 -9.31
CA VAL A 30 -21.50 -5.47 -9.44
C VAL A 30 -21.54 -6.87 -8.84
N GLY A 31 -20.50 -7.27 -8.10
CA GLY A 31 -20.47 -8.49 -7.30
C GLY A 31 -19.94 -9.75 -8.00
N ASP A 32 -19.19 -9.63 -9.11
CA ASP A 32 -18.53 -10.79 -9.75
C ASP A 32 -17.36 -11.31 -8.89
N PRO A 33 -17.46 -12.51 -8.27
CA PRO A 33 -16.41 -13.02 -7.38
C PRO A 33 -15.14 -13.44 -8.14
N ALA A 34 -15.26 -13.84 -9.41
CA ALA A 34 -14.12 -14.25 -10.21
C ALA A 34 -13.29 -13.04 -10.66
N ALA A 35 -13.96 -11.92 -10.94
CA ALA A 35 -13.29 -10.64 -11.20
C ALA A 35 -12.53 -10.12 -9.95
N LEU A 36 -13.15 -10.24 -8.77
CA LEU A 36 -12.51 -9.89 -7.50
C LEU A 36 -11.31 -10.78 -7.16
N GLY A 37 -11.43 -12.11 -7.39
CA GLY A 37 -10.33 -13.05 -7.23
C GLY A 37 -9.14 -12.71 -8.13
N ALA A 38 -9.38 -12.49 -9.43
CA ALA A 38 -8.32 -12.11 -10.37
C ALA A 38 -7.64 -10.77 -10.00
N LEU A 39 -8.41 -9.78 -9.50
CA LEU A 39 -7.84 -8.52 -9.03
C LEU A 39 -6.98 -8.71 -7.77
N PHE A 40 -7.41 -9.58 -6.84
CA PHE A 40 -6.63 -9.94 -5.66
C PHE A 40 -5.33 -10.66 -6.07
N ASP A 41 -5.41 -11.72 -6.87
CA ASP A 41 -4.26 -12.52 -7.30
C ASP A 41 -3.19 -11.67 -8.00
N ARG A 42 -3.62 -10.73 -8.83
CA ARG A 42 -2.74 -9.80 -9.55
C ARG A 42 -2.05 -8.79 -8.61
N HIS A 43 -2.75 -8.25 -7.61
CA HIS A 43 -2.26 -7.09 -6.85
C HIS A 43 -1.80 -7.37 -5.41
N HIS A 44 -2.23 -8.44 -4.74
CA HIS A 44 -1.94 -8.69 -3.31
C HIS A 44 -0.44 -8.67 -2.98
N LYS A 45 0.40 -9.29 -3.81
CA LYS A 45 1.87 -9.27 -3.64
C LYS A 45 2.48 -7.89 -3.79
N SER A 46 1.84 -6.97 -4.51
CA SER A 46 2.29 -5.57 -4.60
C SER A 46 1.86 -4.77 -3.37
N VAL A 47 0.62 -4.94 -2.91
CA VAL A 47 0.10 -4.33 -1.67
C VAL A 47 0.92 -4.77 -0.45
N TYR A 48 1.20 -6.08 -0.31
CA TYR A 48 2.03 -6.60 0.77
C TYR A 48 3.43 -5.98 0.77
N ARG A 49 4.13 -5.98 -0.38
CA ARG A 49 5.47 -5.40 -0.52
C ARG A 49 5.50 -3.89 -0.28
N TYR A 50 4.45 -3.18 -0.67
CA TYR A 50 4.31 -1.75 -0.40
C TYR A 50 4.12 -1.50 1.10
N LEU A 51 3.19 -2.21 1.74
CA LEU A 51 2.93 -2.11 3.18
C LEU A 51 4.17 -2.50 4.01
N SER A 52 4.90 -3.56 3.64
CA SER A 52 6.12 -4.00 4.32
C SER A 52 7.33 -3.06 4.15
N ARG A 53 7.26 -2.10 3.22
CA ARG A 53 8.22 -0.99 3.07
C ARG A 53 7.74 0.28 3.78
N LEU A 54 6.42 0.47 3.83
CA LEU A 54 5.77 1.59 4.49
C LEU A 54 5.81 1.46 6.02
N THR A 55 5.72 0.25 6.57
CA THR A 55 5.69 -0.03 8.02
C THR A 55 6.70 -1.13 8.41
N ARG A 56 7.02 -1.25 9.71
CA ARG A 56 7.81 -2.37 10.28
C ARG A 56 6.92 -3.33 11.08
N MET A 57 5.72 -3.58 10.56
CA MET A 57 4.76 -4.50 11.16
C MET A 57 5.22 -5.96 11.02
N ARG A 58 4.69 -6.83 11.87
CA ARG A 58 4.86 -8.29 11.77
C ARG A 58 4.11 -8.81 10.54
N SER A 59 4.46 -10.00 10.06
CA SER A 59 3.82 -10.61 8.89
C SER A 59 2.29 -10.69 9.01
N HIS A 60 1.76 -11.17 10.14
CA HIS A 60 0.32 -11.27 10.37
C HIS A 60 -0.39 -9.91 10.32
N GLU A 61 0.19 -8.86 10.92
CA GLU A 61 -0.34 -7.50 10.82
C GLU A 61 -0.36 -7.00 9.36
N LEU A 62 0.64 -7.37 8.54
CA LEU A 62 0.67 -7.05 7.11
C LEU A 62 -0.39 -7.82 6.30
N ASP A 63 -0.56 -9.11 6.59
CA ASP A 63 -1.57 -9.97 5.95
C ASP A 63 -3.00 -9.46 6.26
N ASP A 64 -3.27 -9.10 7.52
CA ASP A 64 -4.52 -8.46 7.95
C ASP A 64 -4.76 -7.13 7.20
N LEU A 65 -3.73 -6.29 7.06
CA LEU A 65 -3.85 -5.02 6.32
C LEU A 65 -4.04 -5.23 4.81
N VAL A 66 -3.47 -6.27 4.22
CA VAL A 66 -3.78 -6.66 2.83
C VAL A 66 -5.25 -7.05 2.73
N GLN A 67 -5.76 -7.91 3.62
CA GLN A 67 -7.17 -8.30 3.61
C GLN A 67 -8.11 -7.09 3.76
N ILE A 68 -7.86 -6.21 4.75
CA ILE A 68 -8.66 -4.99 4.97
C ILE A 68 -8.56 -4.06 3.76
N THR A 69 -7.39 -3.95 3.12
CA THR A 69 -7.24 -3.17 1.88
C THR A 69 -8.15 -3.69 0.77
N PHE A 70 -8.17 -5.00 0.51
CA PHE A 70 -9.03 -5.56 -0.54
C PHE A 70 -10.52 -5.50 -0.20
N GLN A 71 -10.89 -5.64 1.08
CA GLN A 71 -12.26 -5.37 1.52
C GLN A 71 -12.67 -3.92 1.23
N GLN A 72 -11.79 -2.94 1.51
CA GLN A 72 -12.06 -1.54 1.21
C GLN A 72 -12.06 -1.25 -0.30
N VAL A 73 -11.22 -1.94 -1.10
CA VAL A 73 -11.25 -1.88 -2.58
C VAL A 73 -12.61 -2.32 -3.12
N ILE A 74 -13.16 -3.44 -2.63
CA ILE A 74 -14.48 -3.94 -3.02
C ILE A 74 -15.56 -2.90 -2.69
N GLN A 75 -15.58 -2.41 -1.44
CA GLN A 75 -16.55 -1.39 -0.99
C GLN A 75 -16.43 -0.07 -1.76
N SER A 76 -15.23 0.28 -2.23
CA SER A 76 -14.94 1.55 -2.91
C SER A 76 -14.94 1.42 -4.44
N ALA A 77 -15.14 0.23 -5.01
CA ALA A 77 -14.96 -0.03 -6.45
C ALA A 77 -15.81 0.88 -7.35
N GLY A 78 -17.09 1.09 -6.99
CA GLY A 78 -17.98 2.00 -7.71
C GLY A 78 -17.63 3.49 -7.60
N SER A 79 -16.73 3.88 -6.69
CA SER A 79 -16.22 5.26 -6.56
C SER A 79 -14.97 5.53 -7.41
N TYR A 80 -14.36 4.49 -7.99
CA TYR A 80 -13.16 4.63 -8.82
C TYR A 80 -13.45 5.48 -10.05
N ARG A 81 -12.75 6.61 -10.15
CA ARG A 81 -12.76 7.47 -11.34
C ARG A 81 -11.38 7.42 -11.98
N ARG A 82 -11.34 7.24 -13.31
CA ARG A 82 -10.10 7.22 -14.11
C ARG A 82 -9.34 8.54 -13.95
N GLY A 83 -8.36 8.55 -13.04
CA GLY A 83 -7.37 9.61 -12.84
C GLY A 83 -5.93 9.09 -12.73
N GLY A 84 -5.78 7.78 -12.50
CA GLY A 84 -4.51 7.06 -12.47
C GLY A 84 -4.71 5.57 -12.75
N THR A 85 -3.68 4.76 -12.52
CA THR A 85 -3.82 3.30 -12.59
C THR A 85 -4.62 2.76 -11.41
N VAL A 86 -5.36 1.65 -11.62
CA VAL A 86 -6.04 0.93 -10.53
C VAL A 86 -5.04 0.52 -9.45
N ARG A 87 -3.82 0.11 -9.84
CA ARG A 87 -2.72 -0.18 -8.92
C ARG A 87 -2.39 1.00 -8.00
N THR A 88 -2.13 2.20 -8.54
CA THR A 88 -1.85 3.41 -7.72
C THR A 88 -3.02 3.69 -6.75
N TRP A 89 -4.26 3.53 -7.21
CA TRP A 89 -5.46 3.72 -6.39
C TRP A 89 -5.57 2.69 -5.24
N ILE A 90 -5.32 1.40 -5.49
CA ILE A 90 -5.26 0.35 -4.46
C ILE A 90 -4.17 0.68 -3.42
N LEU A 91 -2.98 1.16 -3.85
CA LEU A 91 -1.91 1.54 -2.93
C LEU A 91 -2.27 2.79 -2.10
N GLY A 92 -3.07 3.71 -2.64
CA GLY A 92 -3.68 4.80 -1.87
C GLY A 92 -4.62 4.30 -0.78
N ILE A 93 -5.48 3.32 -1.10
CA ILE A 93 -6.35 2.66 -0.11
C ILE A 93 -5.50 1.96 0.97
N ALA A 94 -4.47 1.20 0.58
CA ALA A 94 -3.53 0.55 1.50
C ALA A 94 -2.85 1.54 2.45
N THR A 95 -2.48 2.72 1.93
CA THR A 95 -1.90 3.81 2.73
C THR A 95 -2.89 4.36 3.75
N ASN A 96 -4.16 4.54 3.37
CA ASN A 96 -5.18 4.99 4.32
C ASN A 96 -5.48 3.92 5.37
N VAL A 97 -5.60 2.65 4.97
CA VAL A 97 -5.77 1.50 5.87
C VAL A 97 -4.63 1.41 6.88
N SER A 98 -3.37 1.52 6.46
CA SER A 98 -2.22 1.51 7.38
C SER A 98 -2.19 2.73 8.31
N ARG A 99 -2.47 3.95 7.81
CA ARG A 99 -2.64 5.17 8.63
C ARG A 99 -3.72 4.99 9.70
N HIS A 100 -4.84 4.35 9.38
CA HIS A 100 -5.91 4.07 10.33
C HIS A 100 -5.52 3.02 11.37
N HIS A 101 -4.87 1.93 10.94
CA HIS A 101 -4.37 0.89 11.84
C HIS A 101 -3.31 1.43 12.81
N VAL A 102 -2.29 2.16 12.34
CA VAL A 102 -1.27 2.79 13.20
C VAL A 102 -1.91 3.75 14.22
N ARG A 103 -2.88 4.59 13.80
CA ARG A 103 -3.62 5.46 14.74
C ARG A 103 -4.50 4.69 15.72
N SER A 104 -4.98 3.49 15.36
CA SER A 104 -5.70 2.60 16.28
C SER A 104 -4.73 1.97 17.28
N GLU A 105 -3.63 1.39 16.81
CA GLU A 105 -2.58 0.78 17.61
C GLU A 105 -1.92 1.75 18.58
N VAL A 106 -1.61 2.98 18.17
CA VAL A 106 -1.06 4.00 19.07
C VAL A 106 -2.07 4.35 20.17
N ARG A 107 -3.37 4.45 19.88
CA ARG A 107 -4.41 4.67 20.91
C ARG A 107 -4.58 3.47 21.82
N ARG A 108 -4.60 2.24 21.27
CA ARG A 108 -4.67 1.00 22.05
C ARG A 108 -3.46 0.85 22.96
N ARG A 109 -2.25 1.11 22.45
CA ARG A 109 -1.01 1.10 23.22
C ARG A 109 -0.92 2.25 24.21
N ALA A 110 -1.49 3.43 23.94
CA ALA A 110 -1.59 4.49 24.95
C ALA A 110 -2.50 4.09 26.12
N ALA A 111 -3.63 3.43 25.84
CA ALA A 111 -4.49 2.85 26.87
C ALA A 111 -3.82 1.67 27.61
N MET A 112 -3.09 0.81 26.89
CA MET A 112 -2.38 -0.35 27.46
C MET A 112 -1.06 0.00 28.14
N ARG A 113 -0.44 1.17 27.87
CA ARG A 113 0.82 1.63 28.52
C ARG A 113 0.63 2.11 29.96
N ALA A 114 -0.60 2.07 30.47
CA ALA A 114 -0.84 1.91 31.90
C ALA A 114 -0.26 0.58 32.46
N VAL A 115 0.14 -0.37 31.59
CA VAL A 115 0.63 -1.73 31.89
C VAL A 115 1.76 -2.15 30.92
N VAL A 116 2.98 -1.62 31.15
CA VAL A 116 4.30 -2.16 30.71
C VAL A 116 4.64 -2.14 29.18
N ASP A 117 5.93 -2.08 28.85
CA ASP A 117 6.49 -1.87 27.49
C ASP A 117 7.70 -2.81 27.23
N SER A 118 7.88 -3.31 25.99
CA SER A 118 9.18 -3.80 25.44
C SER A 118 9.05 -4.30 23.98
N PRO A 119 10.02 -4.01 23.08
CA PRO A 119 10.15 -4.68 21.78
C PRO A 119 11.40 -5.59 21.65
N VAL A 120 11.22 -6.75 21.01
CA VAL A 120 12.22 -7.84 20.84
C VAL A 120 13.05 -7.69 19.55
N ARG A 121 14.33 -8.10 19.57
CA ARG A 121 15.23 -8.27 18.40
C ARG A 121 15.84 -9.69 18.39
N SER A 122 16.12 -10.25 17.20
CA SER A 122 16.86 -11.52 16.98
C SER A 122 17.64 -11.52 15.65
N PRO A 123 18.65 -12.41 15.41
CA PRO A 123 19.84 -12.05 14.61
C PRO A 123 20.26 -12.95 13.40
N ALA A 124 21.21 -12.45 12.57
CA ALA A 124 22.15 -13.15 11.63
C ALA A 124 21.55 -13.77 10.33
N THR A 125 22.23 -14.14 9.21
CA THR A 125 23.58 -13.99 8.54
C THR A 125 23.41 -14.33 7.00
N PRO A 126 24.38 -14.63 6.08
CA PRO A 126 25.87 -14.60 6.05
C PRO A 126 26.49 -13.76 4.88
N LEU A 127 27.82 -13.79 4.67
CA LEU A 127 28.72 -12.62 4.45
C LEU A 127 28.67 -11.78 3.13
N GLU A 128 28.49 -12.30 1.91
CA GLU A 128 28.48 -11.44 0.69
C GLU A 128 27.08 -10.91 0.37
N GLU A 129 26.11 -11.82 0.44
CA GLU A 129 24.69 -11.49 0.58
C GLU A 129 24.44 -10.58 1.81
N LEU A 130 25.34 -10.57 2.81
CA LEU A 130 25.29 -9.66 3.96
C LEU A 130 25.47 -8.21 3.58
N ASP A 131 26.38 -7.85 2.66
CA ASP A 131 26.60 -6.44 2.32
C ASP A 131 25.50 -5.89 1.41
N ARG A 132 24.94 -6.75 0.54
CA ARG A 132 23.70 -6.46 -0.18
C ARG A 132 22.52 -6.31 0.79
N ARG A 133 22.36 -7.24 1.75
CA ARG A 133 21.32 -7.16 2.80
C ARG A 133 21.50 -5.94 3.68
N ARG A 134 22.69 -5.66 4.21
CA ARG A 134 23.02 -4.47 5.02
C ARG A 134 22.75 -3.17 4.27
N SER A 135 22.94 -3.14 2.95
CA SER A 135 22.62 -1.95 2.15
C SER A 135 21.11 -1.79 1.94
N LEU A 136 20.39 -2.90 1.74
CA LEU A 136 18.91 -2.91 1.71
C LEU A 136 18.28 -2.64 3.08
N GLU A 137 18.89 -3.12 4.17
CA GLU A 137 18.51 -2.89 5.57
C GLU A 137 18.76 -1.43 5.94
N ARG A 138 19.92 -0.85 5.59
CA ARG A 138 20.16 0.60 5.73
C ARG A 138 19.15 1.44 4.98
N LEU A 139 18.80 1.07 3.74
CA LEU A 139 17.73 1.73 2.99
C LEU A 139 16.36 1.57 3.66
N ALA A 140 16.03 0.38 4.17
CA ALA A 140 14.76 0.13 4.87
C ALA A 140 14.67 0.88 6.22
N ASP A 141 15.75 0.93 6.99
CA ASP A 141 15.89 1.71 8.21
C ASP A 141 15.77 3.22 7.91
N ALA A 142 16.46 3.70 6.88
CA ALA A 142 16.38 5.10 6.44
C ALA A 142 14.98 5.50 5.95
N LEU A 143 14.31 4.62 5.19
CA LEU A 143 12.90 4.79 4.80
C LEU A 143 12.00 4.89 6.04
N VAL A 144 12.21 4.03 7.05
CA VAL A 144 11.41 4.05 8.28
C VAL A 144 11.75 5.21 9.21
N ALA A 145 12.93 5.84 9.07
CA ALA A 145 13.27 7.08 9.75
C ALA A 145 12.57 8.32 9.15
N LEU A 146 12.11 8.27 7.89
CA LEU A 146 11.36 9.38 7.28
C LEU A 146 10.02 9.62 8.00
N PRO A 147 9.56 10.88 8.12
CA PRO A 147 8.15 11.19 8.39
C PRO A 147 7.22 10.41 7.45
N VAL A 148 6.10 9.91 7.97
CA VAL A 148 5.25 8.96 7.24
C VAL A 148 4.78 9.54 5.90
N GLU A 149 4.44 10.83 5.86
CA GLU A 149 4.00 11.54 4.68
C GLU A 149 5.07 11.65 3.58
N GLN A 150 6.35 11.69 3.98
CA GLN A 150 7.49 11.72 3.06
C GLN A 150 7.78 10.32 2.52
N ARG A 151 7.67 9.31 3.38
CA ARG A 151 7.82 7.89 3.01
C ARG A 151 6.75 7.43 2.03
N GLU A 152 5.48 7.76 2.29
CA GLU A 152 4.34 7.48 1.41
C GLU A 152 4.54 8.05 0.00
N ALA A 153 4.93 9.33 -0.08
CA ALA A 153 5.21 10.00 -1.34
C ALA A 153 6.35 9.30 -2.10
N PHE A 154 7.48 9.06 -1.43
CA PHE A 154 8.64 8.41 -2.03
C PHE A 154 8.34 6.97 -2.49
N LEU A 155 7.62 6.19 -1.68
CA LEU A 155 7.27 4.83 -2.06
C LEU A 155 6.35 4.82 -3.29
N LEU A 156 5.32 5.68 -3.36
CA LEU A 156 4.45 5.73 -4.54
C LEU A 156 5.20 6.18 -5.81
N CYS A 157 5.96 7.27 -5.76
CA CYS A 157 6.58 7.83 -6.97
C CYS A 157 7.92 7.19 -7.36
N ASP A 158 8.83 6.97 -6.41
CA ASP A 158 10.20 6.53 -6.70
C ASP A 158 10.32 4.99 -6.68
N VAL A 159 9.49 4.29 -5.92
CA VAL A 159 9.56 2.82 -5.81
C VAL A 159 8.46 2.12 -6.63
N GLU A 160 7.22 2.59 -6.54
CA GLU A 160 6.08 1.99 -7.24
C GLU A 160 5.81 2.65 -8.61
N GLN A 161 6.56 3.70 -8.95
CA GLN A 161 6.58 4.41 -10.24
C GLN A 161 5.24 5.06 -10.64
N SER A 162 4.41 5.39 -9.65
CA SER A 162 3.17 6.16 -9.85
C SER A 162 3.48 7.61 -10.26
N ARG A 163 2.83 8.09 -11.33
CA ARG A 163 2.94 9.48 -11.77
C ARG A 163 2.51 10.44 -10.64
N GLY A 164 3.13 11.61 -10.55
CA GLY A 164 2.90 12.58 -9.46
C GLY A 164 1.41 12.91 -9.25
N VAL A 165 0.68 13.19 -10.33
CA VAL A 165 -0.78 13.43 -10.30
C VAL A 165 -1.56 12.28 -9.64
N GLU A 166 -1.21 11.03 -9.96
CA GLU A 166 -1.89 9.84 -9.41
C GLU A 166 -1.57 9.64 -7.93
N ALA A 167 -0.30 9.81 -7.57
CA ALA A 167 0.16 9.67 -6.18
C ALA A 167 -0.42 10.77 -5.28
N ALA A 168 -0.54 12.00 -5.79
CA ALA A 168 -1.20 13.11 -5.11
C ALA A 168 -2.68 12.80 -4.85
N GLN A 169 -3.40 12.31 -5.88
CA GLN A 169 -4.79 11.87 -5.76
C GLN A 169 -4.93 10.71 -4.76
N ALA A 170 -4.08 9.69 -4.85
CA ALA A 170 -4.10 8.50 -3.99
C ALA A 170 -3.82 8.82 -2.51
N LEU A 171 -2.95 9.80 -2.23
CA LEU A 171 -2.65 10.26 -0.87
C LEU A 171 -3.61 11.32 -0.32
N GLY A 172 -4.47 11.89 -1.18
CA GLY A 172 -5.41 12.95 -0.82
C GLY A 172 -4.76 14.32 -0.57
N VAL A 173 -3.72 14.67 -1.33
CA VAL A 173 -2.96 15.93 -1.15
C VAL A 173 -2.75 16.69 -2.46
N PRO A 174 -2.54 18.03 -2.43
CA PRO A 174 -2.17 18.78 -3.62
C PRO A 174 -0.81 18.34 -4.19
N GLU A 175 -0.65 18.37 -5.52
CA GLU A 175 0.61 17.98 -6.18
C GLU A 175 1.83 18.76 -5.68
N GLY A 176 1.73 20.07 -5.45
CA GLY A 176 2.83 20.86 -4.86
C GLY A 176 3.24 20.36 -3.46
N THR A 177 2.29 19.81 -2.68
CA THR A 177 2.59 19.18 -1.39
C THR A 177 3.28 17.83 -1.57
N LEU A 178 2.88 17.04 -2.58
CA LEU A 178 3.58 15.80 -2.95
C LEU A 178 5.03 16.08 -3.36
N TYR A 179 5.27 17.00 -4.30
CA TYR A 179 6.63 17.30 -4.77
C TYR A 179 7.52 17.84 -3.64
N ARG A 180 6.99 18.64 -2.71
CA ARG A 180 7.73 19.05 -1.50
C ARG A 180 8.10 17.85 -0.61
N ARG A 181 7.15 16.93 -0.38
CA ARG A 181 7.40 15.69 0.40
C ARG A 181 8.45 14.79 -0.27
N LEU A 182 8.41 14.66 -1.59
CA LEU A 182 9.40 13.93 -2.40
C LEU A 182 10.80 14.55 -2.30
N HIS A 183 10.89 15.89 -2.38
CA HIS A 183 12.16 16.59 -2.26
C HIS A 183 12.82 16.30 -0.90
N GLU A 184 12.08 16.46 0.20
CA GLU A 184 12.59 16.19 1.55
C GLU A 184 12.94 14.70 1.74
N ALA A 185 12.09 13.77 1.26
CA ALA A 185 12.38 12.34 1.31
C ALA A 185 13.71 12.00 0.61
N ARG A 186 13.90 12.46 -0.64
CA ARG A 186 15.14 12.24 -1.41
C ARG A 186 16.35 12.93 -0.79
N LYS A 187 16.17 14.06 -0.11
CA LYS A 187 17.24 14.78 0.61
C LYS A 187 17.63 14.09 1.91
N ALA A 188 16.68 13.48 2.61
CA ALA A 188 16.93 12.70 3.82
C ALA A 188 17.55 11.33 3.48
N LEU A 189 17.00 10.59 2.51
CA LEU A 189 17.54 9.29 2.08
C LEU A 189 18.97 9.41 1.52
N ARG A 190 19.28 10.45 0.72
CA ARG A 190 20.65 10.66 0.26
C ARG A 190 21.65 10.82 1.41
N ARG A 191 21.32 11.63 2.43
CA ARG A 191 22.15 11.81 3.64
C ARG A 191 22.23 10.58 4.55
N ALA A 192 21.31 9.63 4.42
CA ALA A 192 21.31 8.40 5.20
C ALA A 192 22.05 7.23 4.51
N ILE A 193 22.33 7.35 3.20
CA ILE A 193 22.89 6.27 2.36
C ILE A 193 24.27 6.65 1.84
N GLY A 194 24.44 7.88 1.34
CA GLY A 194 25.75 8.53 1.29
C GLY A 194 26.01 9.11 2.67
N GLY A 195 27.00 8.55 3.38
CA GLY A 195 27.55 9.20 4.57
C GLY A 195 28.14 10.57 4.19
N ASP A 196 28.36 11.43 5.18
CA ASP A 196 28.83 12.81 4.96
C ASP A 196 30.08 12.88 4.06
N ASP A 197 29.86 13.27 2.80
CA ASP A 197 30.88 13.79 1.90
C ASP A 197 30.99 15.31 2.11
N GLY A 198 31.47 15.73 3.29
CA GLY A 198 31.84 17.12 3.64
C GLY A 198 30.92 17.86 4.61
#